data_AF-A0A9W8XN28-F1
#
_entry.id   AF-A0A9W8XN28-F1
#
_cell.length_a   1.000
_cell.length_b   1.000
_cell.length_c   1.000
_cell.angle_alpha   90.00
_cell.angle_beta   90.00
_cell.angle_gamma   90.00
#
_symmetry.space_group_name_H-M   'P 1'
#
loop_
_entity.id
_entity.type
_entity.pdbx_description
1 polymer ?
#
loop_
_entity_poly.entity_id
_entity_poly.type
_entity_poly.pdbx_seq_one_letter_code
_entity_poly.pdbx_strand_id
1 'polypeptide(L)'
;MEFITLITLLCFFLSGTTIAIGQPASIAFSETEGVLKLGGTGQAPTIVIDSKDWAGVTRAGNDLANDFGLVTGTKGKVVSSTSGLSGAVVIIAGTRVPSTLYGSTSPIIDSLVSAGKFDASNIKGKWESFSSALVEKPVEGVDRALILAGSDKRGTIYAIYDVSEQIGVSPWYWWADVPPKKHPALYALPGTKTQGPPSIKYRGLFINDEQPALTNWVKSNYGGVYNSQFHAKVFELLLRLRANYFWPAMWASKFHVDDSKNGPLAEEMGIVMGTSHTEPMARADKEKVKPWDWKSNQNNLKKYMQDGATRSKNWEVVWTLGMRGDGDTGSPTLDAKSLVDVFTAQQSILKSTLGVSSLNAVPQMWCVYKEVGGYYQAGMKVPEDITILWSDDNSGNIQRLPIPSEANRIGNAGVYFHLDYVGSLLK
;
A
#
# COMPACT_ATOMS: atom_id res chain seq x y z
N MET A 1 16.30 -50.27 25.55
CA MET A 1 17.30 -49.45 24.86
C MET A 1 16.99 -49.27 23.37
N GLU A 2 16.18 -50.14 22.75
CA GLU A 2 15.86 -50.07 21.32
C GLU A 2 14.70 -49.12 20.95
N PHE A 3 13.81 -48.79 21.90
CA PHE A 3 12.67 -47.90 21.63
C PHE A 3 13.04 -46.41 21.59
N ILE A 4 14.09 -46.01 22.31
CA ILE A 4 14.53 -44.60 22.37
C ILE A 4 15.30 -44.24 21.10
N THR A 5 16.10 -45.17 20.56
CA THR A 5 16.88 -44.96 19.34
C THR A 5 15.99 -44.84 18.09
N LEU A 6 14.83 -45.50 18.06
CA LEU A 6 13.89 -45.41 16.94
C LEU A 6 13.16 -44.05 16.89
N ILE A 7 12.89 -43.43 18.05
CA ILE A 7 12.27 -42.10 18.14
C ILE A 7 13.29 -41.00 17.75
N THR A 8 14.58 -41.19 18.06
CA THR A 8 15.62 -40.21 17.67
C THR A 8 15.88 -40.22 16.16
N LEU A 9 15.75 -41.37 15.48
CA LEU A 9 15.87 -41.45 14.03
C LEU A 9 14.66 -40.84 13.29
N LEU A 10 13.46 -40.94 13.86
CA LEU A 10 12.24 -40.40 13.23
C LEU A 10 12.22 -38.86 13.24
N CYS A 11 12.85 -38.22 14.23
CA CYS A 11 13.01 -36.75 14.27
C CYS A 11 14.01 -36.21 13.24
N PHE A 12 14.96 -37.02 12.75
CA PHE A 12 15.92 -36.59 11.71
C PHE A 12 15.36 -36.65 10.29
N PHE A 13 14.30 -37.43 10.04
CA PHE A 13 13.61 -37.45 8.74
C PHE A 13 12.39 -36.51 8.67
N LEU A 14 12.07 -35.83 9.77
CA LEU A 14 11.07 -34.76 9.85
C LEU A 14 11.70 -33.35 9.86
N SER A 15 12.95 -33.21 9.41
CA SER A 15 13.43 -31.93 8.87
C SER A 15 12.78 -31.67 7.50
N GLY A 16 11.44 -31.74 7.47
CA GLY A 16 10.65 -31.17 6.40
C GLY A 16 10.97 -29.69 6.37
N THR A 17 11.34 -29.22 5.17
CA THR A 17 11.50 -27.82 4.80
C THR A 17 10.79 -26.88 5.76
N THR A 18 11.54 -26.11 6.53
CA THR A 18 10.99 -24.90 7.14
C THR A 18 10.56 -23.99 5.99
N ILE A 19 9.27 -24.05 5.62
CA ILE A 19 8.66 -23.14 4.67
C ILE A 19 8.58 -21.79 5.38
N ALA A 20 9.58 -20.95 5.16
CA ALA A 20 9.48 -19.53 5.52
C ALA A 20 8.26 -18.95 4.76
N ILE A 21 7.38 -18.25 5.50
CA ILE A 21 6.15 -17.56 5.08
C ILE A 21 5.69 -17.86 3.63
N GLY A 22 5.06 -19.03 3.44
CA GLY A 22 3.80 -19.19 2.69
C GLY A 22 3.64 -18.65 1.27
N GLN A 23 4.69 -18.49 0.46
CA GLN A 23 4.59 -18.14 -0.97
C GLN A 23 5.31 -19.17 -1.86
N PRO A 24 4.82 -19.45 -3.08
CA PRO A 24 5.56 -20.24 -4.05
C PRO A 24 6.90 -19.58 -4.38
N ALA A 25 7.98 -20.35 -4.31
CA ALA A 25 9.32 -19.89 -4.68
C ALA A 25 9.40 -19.65 -6.20
N SER A 26 9.93 -18.48 -6.59
CA SER A 26 10.31 -18.14 -7.96
C SER A 26 11.80 -17.81 -8.10
N ILE A 27 12.55 -17.81 -6.99
CA ILE A 27 14.01 -17.63 -6.94
C ILE A 27 14.68 -18.81 -6.22
N ALA A 28 15.85 -19.21 -6.71
CA ALA A 28 16.73 -20.19 -6.08
C ALA A 28 18.16 -19.64 -5.92
N PHE A 29 18.90 -20.24 -4.98
CA PHE A 29 20.30 -19.88 -4.66
C PHE A 29 21.32 -20.85 -5.25
N SER A 30 20.86 -21.89 -5.95
CA SER A 30 21.67 -22.90 -6.62
C SER A 30 21.14 -23.14 -8.03
N GLU A 31 22.03 -23.53 -8.92
CA GLU A 31 21.66 -23.88 -10.28
C GLU A 31 20.88 -25.18 -10.33
N THR A 32 19.76 -25.19 -11.05
CA THR A 32 18.96 -26.39 -11.35
C THR A 32 18.54 -26.36 -12.81
N GLU A 33 17.91 -27.42 -13.30
CA GLU A 33 17.42 -27.45 -14.69
C GLU A 33 16.38 -26.35 -14.96
N GLY A 34 16.44 -25.74 -16.16
CA GLY A 34 15.45 -24.77 -16.64
C GLY A 34 15.54 -23.36 -16.05
N VAL A 35 16.47 -23.08 -15.13
CA VAL A 35 16.60 -21.75 -14.49
C VAL A 35 17.28 -20.71 -15.38
N LEU A 36 17.15 -19.44 -15.00
CA LEU A 36 17.92 -18.31 -15.54
C LEU A 36 18.73 -17.67 -14.41
N LYS A 37 20.06 -17.59 -14.54
CA LYS A 37 20.90 -16.84 -13.60
C LYS A 37 20.60 -15.35 -13.72
N LEU A 38 20.05 -14.75 -12.66
CA LEU A 38 19.69 -13.33 -12.59
C LEU A 38 20.85 -12.45 -12.12
N GLY A 39 21.74 -12.98 -11.27
CA GLY A 39 22.85 -12.22 -10.73
C GLY A 39 23.82 -13.09 -9.95
N GLY A 40 24.96 -12.51 -9.59
CA GLY A 40 26.04 -13.13 -8.82
C GLY A 40 27.30 -12.28 -8.82
N THR A 41 28.42 -12.82 -8.37
CA THR A 41 29.69 -12.08 -8.37
C THR A 41 30.07 -11.62 -9.79
N GLY A 42 30.14 -10.31 -10.02
CA GLY A 42 30.51 -9.72 -11.31
C GLY A 42 29.40 -9.68 -12.37
N GLN A 43 28.18 -10.12 -12.04
CA GLN A 43 27.03 -10.13 -12.95
C GLN A 43 25.76 -9.68 -12.23
N ALA A 44 25.04 -8.72 -12.81
CA ALA A 44 23.78 -8.22 -12.25
C ALA A 44 22.75 -8.01 -13.36
N PRO A 45 21.45 -8.01 -13.03
CA PRO A 45 20.42 -7.90 -14.05
C PRO A 45 20.31 -6.46 -14.58
N THR A 46 19.97 -6.37 -15.86
CA THR A 46 19.36 -5.18 -16.46
C THR A 46 17.85 -5.29 -16.28
N ILE A 47 17.28 -4.37 -15.50
CA ILE A 47 15.85 -4.29 -15.22
C ILE A 47 15.24 -3.30 -16.22
N VAL A 48 14.37 -3.80 -17.08
CA VAL A 48 13.70 -3.02 -18.13
C VAL A 48 12.32 -2.63 -17.63
N ILE A 49 12.07 -1.32 -17.55
CA ILE A 49 10.76 -0.75 -17.21
C ILE A 49 10.43 0.29 -18.27
N ASP A 50 9.29 0.15 -18.94
CA ASP A 50 8.91 1.06 -20.03
C ASP A 50 8.85 2.52 -19.55
N SER A 51 9.33 3.47 -20.35
CA SER A 51 9.27 4.91 -20.01
C SER A 51 7.85 5.45 -19.88
N LYS A 52 6.85 4.75 -20.43
CA LYS A 52 5.43 5.09 -20.31
C LYS A 52 4.75 4.49 -19.07
N ASP A 53 5.43 3.62 -18.34
CA ASP A 53 4.91 3.05 -17.09
C ASP A 53 4.94 4.11 -15.96
N TRP A 54 4.37 3.76 -14.82
CA TRP A 54 4.30 4.66 -13.66
C TRP A 54 5.70 4.95 -13.09
N ALA A 55 5.96 6.21 -12.73
CA ALA A 55 7.22 6.58 -12.09
C ALA A 55 7.50 5.78 -10.80
N GLY A 56 6.47 5.44 -10.03
CA GLY A 56 6.58 4.55 -8.86
C GLY A 56 7.08 3.13 -9.18
N VAL A 57 6.78 2.61 -10.38
CA VAL A 57 7.29 1.31 -10.84
C VAL A 57 8.79 1.42 -11.15
N THR A 58 9.20 2.47 -11.87
CA THR A 58 10.62 2.77 -12.11
C THR A 58 11.39 2.94 -10.80
N ARG A 59 10.80 3.62 -9.81
CA ARG A 59 11.36 3.77 -8.47
C ARG A 59 11.57 2.40 -7.79
N ALA A 60 10.56 1.54 -7.77
CA ALA A 60 10.68 0.18 -7.24
C ALA A 60 11.72 -0.67 -7.99
N GLY A 61 11.84 -0.51 -9.31
CA GLY A 61 12.90 -1.15 -10.09
C GLY A 61 14.31 -0.72 -9.67
N ASN A 62 14.49 0.55 -9.30
CA ASN A 62 15.75 1.04 -8.75
C ASN A 62 16.04 0.46 -7.36
N ASP A 63 15.01 0.26 -6.54
CA ASP A 63 15.16 -0.47 -5.26
C ASP A 63 15.62 -1.90 -5.52
N LEU A 64 14.98 -2.63 -6.44
CA LEU A 64 15.40 -3.99 -6.80
C LEU A 64 16.85 -4.02 -7.32
N ALA A 65 17.24 -3.05 -8.16
CA ALA A 65 18.63 -2.94 -8.63
C ALA A 65 19.63 -2.78 -7.47
N ASN A 66 19.27 -1.98 -6.46
CA ASN A 66 20.06 -1.82 -5.23
C ASN A 66 20.07 -3.12 -4.40
N ASP A 67 18.93 -3.79 -4.28
CA ASP A 67 18.75 -5.03 -3.51
C ASP A 67 19.63 -6.16 -4.07
N PHE A 68 19.77 -6.27 -5.40
CA PHE A 68 20.77 -7.14 -6.02
C PHE A 68 22.21 -6.83 -5.56
N GLY A 69 22.55 -5.55 -5.41
CA GLY A 69 23.85 -5.12 -4.89
C GLY A 69 24.03 -5.48 -3.41
N LEU A 70 22.97 -5.35 -2.60
CA LEU A 70 22.97 -5.75 -1.20
C LEU A 70 23.17 -7.25 -1.02
N VAL A 71 22.67 -8.09 -1.94
CA VAL A 71 22.76 -9.55 -1.83
C VAL A 71 24.01 -10.13 -2.50
N THR A 72 24.34 -9.67 -3.71
CA THR A 72 25.40 -10.28 -4.56
C THR A 72 26.70 -9.47 -4.61
N GLY A 73 26.68 -8.24 -4.10
CA GLY A 73 27.80 -7.29 -4.22
C GLY A 73 27.88 -6.58 -5.58
N THR A 74 27.04 -6.94 -6.56
CA THR A 74 26.98 -6.27 -7.87
C THR A 74 25.60 -5.65 -8.06
N LYS A 75 25.56 -4.31 -8.17
CA LYS A 75 24.31 -3.55 -8.33
C LYS A 75 23.75 -3.74 -9.75
N GLY A 76 22.46 -3.98 -9.87
CA GLY A 76 21.75 -4.00 -11.15
C GLY A 76 21.64 -2.59 -11.77
N LYS A 77 21.01 -2.50 -12.95
CA LYS A 77 20.68 -1.21 -13.56
C LYS A 77 19.26 -1.20 -14.10
N VAL A 78 18.62 -0.04 -14.06
CA VAL A 78 17.31 0.17 -14.68
C VAL A 78 17.50 0.85 -16.03
N VAL A 79 16.81 0.36 -17.06
CA VAL A 79 16.76 0.97 -18.40
C VAL A 79 15.31 1.11 -18.86
N SER A 80 15.05 2.06 -19.74
CA SER A 80 13.70 2.42 -20.15
C SER A 80 13.22 1.80 -21.46
N SER A 81 14.05 0.99 -22.12
CA SER A 81 13.74 0.36 -23.41
C SER A 81 14.46 -0.98 -23.57
N THR A 82 14.10 -1.70 -24.64
CA THR A 82 14.66 -3.01 -24.98
C THR A 82 15.90 -2.94 -25.86
N SER A 83 16.43 -1.73 -26.12
CA SER A 83 17.59 -1.53 -26.98
C SER A 83 18.89 -1.91 -26.27
N GLY A 84 19.81 -2.56 -26.99
CA GLY A 84 21.15 -2.87 -26.47
C GLY A 84 21.18 -3.93 -25.36
N LEU A 85 20.21 -4.85 -25.34
CA LEU A 85 20.11 -5.93 -24.34
C LEU A 85 20.86 -7.22 -24.73
N SER A 86 21.53 -7.26 -25.89
CA SER A 86 22.24 -8.45 -26.37
C SER A 86 23.28 -8.94 -25.34
N GLY A 87 23.17 -10.20 -24.94
CA GLY A 87 24.04 -10.83 -23.94
C GLY A 87 23.80 -10.38 -22.49
N ALA A 88 22.82 -9.51 -22.23
CA ALA A 88 22.46 -9.10 -20.88
C ALA A 88 21.58 -10.14 -20.17
N VAL A 89 21.71 -10.22 -18.85
CA VAL A 89 20.71 -10.86 -18.00
C VAL A 89 19.57 -9.88 -17.78
N VAL A 90 18.34 -10.27 -18.11
CA VAL A 90 17.21 -9.34 -18.20
C VAL A 90 16.07 -9.72 -17.25
N ILE A 91 15.57 -8.69 -16.56
CA ILE A 91 14.25 -8.69 -15.91
C ILE A 91 13.41 -7.64 -16.61
N ILE A 92 12.18 -7.94 -17.01
CA ILE A 92 11.24 -6.96 -17.58
C ILE A 92 10.09 -6.81 -16.62
N ALA A 93 9.88 -5.61 -16.08
CA ALA A 93 8.77 -5.31 -15.19
C ALA A 93 7.84 -4.26 -15.80
N GLY A 94 6.53 -4.45 -15.66
CA GLY A 94 5.61 -3.41 -16.09
C GLY A 94 4.14 -3.67 -15.80
N THR A 95 3.37 -2.60 -15.92
CA THR A 95 1.95 -2.56 -15.61
C THR A 95 1.11 -2.89 -16.84
N ARG A 96 0.28 -3.93 -16.70
CA ARG A 96 -0.76 -4.28 -17.66
C ARG A 96 -2.07 -3.65 -17.23
N VAL A 97 -2.42 -2.52 -17.86
CA VAL A 97 -3.75 -1.92 -17.69
C VAL A 97 -4.65 -2.37 -18.84
N PRO A 98 -5.92 -2.73 -18.61
CA PRO A 98 -6.90 -2.86 -19.70
C PRO A 98 -6.94 -1.55 -20.51
N SER A 99 -6.92 -1.63 -21.85
CA SER A 99 -6.90 -0.49 -22.77
C SER A 99 -8.04 0.54 -22.60
N THR A 100 -8.99 0.27 -21.71
CA THR A 100 -10.18 1.08 -21.41
C THR A 100 -10.07 1.90 -20.11
N LEU A 101 -8.99 1.77 -19.33
CA LEU A 101 -8.77 2.55 -18.11
C LEU A 101 -7.67 3.59 -18.36
N TYR A 102 -7.96 4.85 -18.01
CA TYR A 102 -6.98 5.94 -18.06
C TYR A 102 -5.80 5.64 -17.13
N GLY A 103 -4.57 5.73 -17.64
CA GLY A 103 -3.35 5.56 -16.83
C GLY A 103 -2.10 5.23 -17.65
N SER A 104 -0.94 5.36 -17.02
CA SER A 104 0.35 4.86 -17.54
C SER A 104 0.33 3.33 -17.65
N THR A 105 0.91 2.79 -18.72
CA THR A 105 1.00 1.33 -18.99
C THR A 105 2.38 0.97 -19.52
N SER A 106 2.68 -0.33 -19.57
CA SER A 106 3.89 -0.84 -20.23
C SER A 106 3.59 -1.40 -21.63
N PRO A 107 3.85 -0.63 -22.71
CA PRO A 107 3.84 -1.13 -24.08
C PRO A 107 4.67 -2.41 -24.29
N ILE A 108 5.79 -2.55 -23.57
CA ILE A 108 6.61 -3.77 -23.61
C ILE A 108 5.80 -4.99 -23.11
N ILE A 109 5.17 -4.91 -21.93
CA ILE A 109 4.34 -6.00 -21.39
C ILE A 109 3.14 -6.26 -22.29
N ASP A 110 2.48 -5.21 -22.79
CA ASP A 110 1.33 -5.35 -23.68
C ASP A 110 1.71 -6.06 -25.00
N SER A 111 2.89 -5.80 -25.52
CA SER A 111 3.42 -6.47 -26.72
C SER A 111 3.71 -7.95 -26.46
N LEU A 112 4.28 -8.29 -25.31
CA LEU A 112 4.54 -9.69 -24.92
C LEU A 112 3.24 -10.49 -24.81
N VAL A 113 2.20 -9.89 -24.21
CA VAL A 113 0.89 -10.54 -24.09
C VAL A 113 0.19 -10.65 -25.44
N SER A 114 0.22 -9.59 -26.26
CA SER A 114 -0.41 -9.59 -27.58
C SER A 114 0.24 -10.58 -28.54
N ALA A 115 1.55 -10.80 -28.41
CA ALA A 115 2.29 -11.81 -29.17
C ALA A 115 2.11 -13.25 -28.61
N GLY A 116 1.33 -13.45 -27.55
CA GLY A 116 1.14 -14.76 -26.92
C GLY A 116 2.36 -15.31 -26.19
N LYS A 117 3.39 -14.48 -25.93
CA LYS A 117 4.63 -14.89 -25.25
C LYS A 117 4.50 -14.94 -23.73
N PHE A 118 3.53 -14.22 -23.17
CA PHE A 118 3.26 -14.17 -21.74
C PHE A 118 1.76 -14.13 -21.47
N ASP A 119 1.26 -15.04 -20.64
CA ASP A 119 -0.15 -15.04 -20.23
C ASP A 119 -0.35 -14.22 -18.95
N ALA A 120 -1.07 -13.11 -19.10
CA ALA A 120 -1.47 -12.23 -18.01
C ALA A 120 -3.01 -12.15 -17.86
N SER A 121 -3.75 -13.11 -18.42
CA SER A 121 -5.21 -13.16 -18.34
C SER A 121 -5.71 -13.21 -16.89
N ASN A 122 -5.01 -13.98 -16.04
CA ASN A 122 -5.37 -14.21 -14.65
C ASN A 122 -5.28 -12.98 -13.73
N ILE A 123 -4.65 -11.90 -14.16
CA ILE A 123 -4.52 -10.66 -13.38
C ILE A 123 -5.28 -9.48 -14.00
N LYS A 124 -5.77 -9.62 -15.23
CA LYS A 124 -6.42 -8.52 -15.97
C LYS A 124 -7.63 -7.99 -15.20
N GLY A 125 -7.63 -6.68 -14.93
CA GLY A 125 -8.73 -5.98 -14.26
C GLY A 125 -8.89 -6.32 -12.77
N LYS A 126 -7.95 -7.08 -12.18
CA LYS A 126 -7.95 -7.37 -10.74
C LYS A 126 -7.20 -6.29 -9.98
N TRP A 127 -7.61 -6.05 -8.74
CA TRP A 127 -6.95 -5.11 -7.84
C TRP A 127 -5.62 -5.69 -7.34
N GLU A 128 -4.52 -4.95 -7.52
CA GLU A 128 -3.19 -5.21 -6.93
C GLU A 128 -2.67 -6.65 -7.12
N SER A 129 -2.94 -7.24 -8.29
CA SER A 129 -2.54 -8.59 -8.64
C SER A 129 -1.30 -8.57 -9.52
N PHE A 130 -0.54 -9.66 -9.53
CA PHE A 130 0.60 -9.78 -10.44
C PHE A 130 0.87 -11.22 -10.87
N SER A 131 1.61 -11.35 -11.98
CA SER A 131 2.10 -12.61 -12.51
C SER A 131 3.57 -12.47 -12.86
N SER A 132 4.36 -13.51 -12.60
CA SER A 132 5.76 -13.59 -12.99
C SER A 132 6.08 -14.93 -13.62
N ALA A 133 6.88 -14.93 -14.68
CA ALA A 133 7.37 -16.15 -15.32
C ALA A 133 8.67 -15.90 -16.08
N LEU A 134 9.44 -16.96 -16.30
CA LEU A 134 10.50 -16.98 -17.31
C LEU A 134 9.87 -17.07 -18.71
N VAL A 135 10.29 -16.19 -19.60
CA VAL A 135 9.85 -16.17 -21.00
C VAL A 135 11.05 -16.30 -21.91
N GLU A 136 10.94 -17.19 -22.89
CA GLU A 136 11.94 -17.35 -23.96
C GLU A 136 11.75 -16.31 -25.05
N LYS A 137 12.88 -15.81 -25.57
CA LYS A 137 12.95 -14.83 -26.65
C LYS A 137 11.94 -13.69 -26.48
N PRO A 138 11.84 -13.05 -25.29
CA PRO A 138 10.78 -12.08 -25.00
C PRO A 138 10.87 -10.90 -25.97
N VAL A 139 12.08 -10.39 -26.17
CA VAL A 139 12.41 -9.28 -27.06
C VAL A 139 13.66 -9.63 -27.87
N GLU A 140 13.93 -8.86 -28.92
CA GLU A 140 15.10 -9.08 -29.78
C GLU A 140 16.41 -9.02 -28.97
N GLY A 141 17.33 -9.96 -29.26
CA GLY A 141 18.64 -10.04 -28.60
C GLY A 141 18.64 -10.62 -27.18
N VAL A 142 17.48 -11.04 -26.64
CA VAL A 142 17.37 -11.63 -25.29
C VAL A 142 16.87 -13.06 -25.40
N ASP A 143 17.68 -14.04 -25.00
CA ASP A 143 17.29 -15.46 -25.08
C ASP A 143 16.23 -15.84 -24.06
N ARG A 144 16.34 -15.35 -22.83
CA ARG A 144 15.37 -15.55 -21.73
C ARG A 144 15.35 -14.33 -20.82
N ALA A 145 14.18 -13.99 -20.29
CA ALA A 145 14.04 -12.98 -19.24
C ALA A 145 13.01 -13.41 -18.19
N LEU A 146 13.17 -12.89 -16.96
CA LEU A 146 12.11 -12.91 -15.96
C LEU A 146 11.14 -11.76 -16.24
N ILE A 147 9.88 -12.07 -16.51
CA ILE A 147 8.81 -11.09 -16.69
C ILE A 147 8.08 -10.91 -15.37
N LEU A 148 7.83 -9.65 -14.97
CA LEU A 148 7.07 -9.24 -13.79
C LEU A 148 5.93 -8.32 -14.24
N ALA A 149 4.71 -8.83 -14.32
CA ALA A 149 3.56 -8.06 -14.80
C ALA A 149 2.54 -7.82 -13.68
N GLY A 150 2.23 -6.55 -13.40
CA GLY A 150 1.15 -6.17 -12.49
C GLY A 150 -0.15 -5.84 -13.22
N SER A 151 -1.28 -5.99 -12.54
CA SER A 151 -2.61 -5.57 -13.04
C SER A 151 -2.84 -4.06 -12.94
N ASP A 152 -2.09 -3.39 -12.07
CA ASP A 152 -2.07 -1.95 -11.82
C ASP A 152 -0.70 -1.53 -11.26
N LYS A 153 -0.51 -0.23 -11.00
CA LYS A 153 0.73 0.37 -10.47
C LYS A 153 1.27 -0.42 -9.27
N ARG A 154 0.42 -0.74 -8.29
CA ARG A 154 0.82 -1.42 -7.05
C ARG A 154 1.06 -2.91 -7.27
N GLY A 155 0.27 -3.57 -8.12
CA GLY A 155 0.54 -4.96 -8.53
C GLY A 155 1.95 -5.13 -9.09
N THR A 156 2.40 -4.21 -9.95
CA THR A 156 3.75 -4.26 -10.52
C THR A 156 4.83 -4.01 -9.45
N ILE A 157 4.61 -3.03 -8.56
CA ILE A 157 5.51 -2.76 -7.43
C ILE A 157 5.62 -4.00 -6.52
N TYR A 158 4.52 -4.70 -6.24
CA TYR A 158 4.53 -5.91 -5.43
C TYR A 158 5.24 -7.08 -6.13
N ALA A 159 5.14 -7.21 -7.46
CA ALA A 159 5.91 -8.19 -8.21
C ALA A 159 7.43 -7.95 -8.09
N ILE A 160 7.84 -6.68 -8.11
CA ILE A 160 9.25 -6.28 -7.94
C ILE A 160 9.73 -6.57 -6.50
N TYR A 161 8.94 -6.22 -5.49
CA TYR A 161 9.30 -6.51 -4.10
C TYR A 161 9.19 -7.99 -3.73
N ASP A 162 8.36 -8.78 -4.42
CA ASP A 162 8.36 -10.24 -4.29
C ASP A 162 9.71 -10.85 -4.68
N VAL A 163 10.36 -10.33 -5.73
CA VAL A 163 11.73 -10.72 -6.07
C VAL A 163 12.71 -10.27 -4.98
N SER A 164 12.58 -9.03 -4.51
CA SER A 164 13.47 -8.46 -3.47
C SER A 164 13.44 -9.28 -2.18
N GLU A 165 12.25 -9.67 -1.74
CA GLU A 165 12.03 -10.54 -0.58
C GLU A 165 12.69 -11.92 -0.80
N GLN A 166 12.45 -12.53 -1.96
CA GLN A 166 12.96 -13.88 -2.26
C GLN A 166 14.47 -13.94 -2.48
N ILE A 167 15.12 -12.88 -2.95
CA ILE A 167 16.59 -12.82 -3.02
C ILE A 167 17.22 -12.62 -1.63
N GLY A 168 16.42 -12.36 -0.59
CA GLY A 168 16.87 -12.29 0.81
C GLY A 168 16.90 -10.90 1.41
N VAL A 169 16.24 -9.90 0.80
CA VAL A 169 16.09 -8.56 1.39
C VAL A 169 14.78 -8.47 2.16
N SER A 170 14.88 -8.49 3.49
CA SER A 170 13.73 -8.31 4.38
C SER A 170 13.07 -6.93 4.18
N PRO A 171 11.73 -6.80 4.25
CA PRO A 171 11.07 -5.50 4.36
C PRO A 171 11.63 -4.61 5.48
N TRP A 172 12.20 -5.24 6.51
CA TRP A 172 12.75 -4.61 7.70
C TRP A 172 14.25 -4.31 7.62
N TYR A 173 14.89 -4.44 6.44
CA TYR A 173 16.34 -4.27 6.30
C TYR A 173 16.87 -2.93 6.81
N TRP A 174 16.07 -1.87 6.67
CA TRP A 174 16.40 -0.53 7.14
C TRP A 174 15.69 -0.16 8.45
N TRP A 175 14.43 -0.56 8.61
CA TRP A 175 13.62 -0.18 9.77
C TRP A 175 13.98 -0.94 11.05
N ALA A 176 14.61 -2.11 10.93
CA ALA A 176 15.08 -2.91 12.07
C ALA A 176 16.44 -3.56 11.80
N ASP A 177 17.25 -2.94 10.93
CA ASP A 177 18.63 -3.34 10.61
C ASP A 177 18.81 -4.83 10.23
N VAL A 178 17.78 -5.46 9.65
CA VAL A 178 17.84 -6.88 9.28
C VAL A 178 18.81 -7.06 8.11
N PRO A 179 19.98 -7.69 8.30
CA PRO A 179 21.01 -7.71 7.27
C PRO A 179 20.58 -8.60 6.09
N PRO A 180 20.65 -8.11 4.84
CA PRO A 180 20.45 -8.95 3.66
C PRO A 180 21.44 -10.13 3.64
N LYS A 181 20.93 -11.35 3.43
CA LYS A 181 21.78 -12.53 3.32
C LYS A 181 22.57 -12.46 2.02
N LYS A 182 23.88 -12.70 2.10
CA LYS A 182 24.75 -12.69 0.92
C LYS A 182 24.61 -14.01 0.17
N HIS A 183 24.45 -13.93 -1.16
CA HIS A 183 24.38 -15.09 -2.04
C HIS A 183 25.30 -14.89 -3.27
N PRO A 184 26.14 -15.88 -3.62
CA PRO A 184 27.08 -15.75 -4.74
C PRO A 184 26.40 -15.83 -6.10
N ALA A 185 25.18 -16.38 -6.17
CA ALA A 185 24.36 -16.46 -7.36
C ALA A 185 22.87 -16.49 -7.00
N LEU A 186 22.04 -15.94 -7.89
CA LEU A 186 20.59 -15.89 -7.81
C LEU A 186 20.02 -16.40 -9.14
N TYR A 187 19.04 -17.30 -9.07
CA TYR A 187 18.45 -17.95 -10.24
C TYR A 187 16.93 -17.80 -10.23
N ALA A 188 16.33 -17.34 -11.32
CA ALA A 188 14.90 -17.43 -11.51
C ALA A 188 14.49 -18.86 -11.85
N LEU A 189 13.48 -19.37 -11.15
CA LEU A 189 12.92 -20.71 -11.37
C LEU A 189 11.96 -20.70 -12.58
N PRO A 190 11.85 -21.83 -13.31
CA PRO A 190 10.83 -22.00 -14.33
C PRO A 190 9.43 -22.06 -13.71
N GLY A 191 8.42 -21.77 -14.53
CA GLY A 191 7.02 -21.78 -14.13
C GLY A 191 6.43 -20.39 -13.94
N THR A 192 5.11 -20.35 -13.75
CA THR A 192 4.34 -19.12 -13.57
C THR A 192 3.91 -19.01 -12.12
N LYS A 193 4.25 -17.91 -11.48
CA LYS A 193 3.70 -17.51 -10.18
C LYS A 193 2.68 -16.42 -10.42
N THR A 194 1.46 -16.59 -9.90
CA THR A 194 0.42 -15.57 -9.94
C THR A 194 -0.05 -15.30 -8.52
N GLN A 195 -0.09 -14.01 -8.16
CA GLN A 195 -0.75 -13.54 -6.97
C GLN A 195 -2.05 -12.84 -7.36
N GLY A 196 -3.16 -13.36 -6.85
CA GLY A 196 -4.48 -12.76 -7.01
C GLY A 196 -4.65 -11.50 -6.16
N PRO A 197 -5.87 -10.91 -6.17
CA PRO A 197 -6.13 -9.70 -5.42
C PRO A 197 -6.00 -9.95 -3.91
N PRO A 198 -5.54 -8.96 -3.13
CA PRO A 198 -5.48 -9.08 -1.68
C PRO A 198 -6.89 -9.22 -1.11
N SER A 199 -7.04 -10.01 -0.05
CA SER A 199 -8.33 -10.20 0.62
C SER A 199 -8.91 -8.91 1.21
N ILE A 200 -8.05 -7.95 1.57
CA ILE A 200 -8.42 -6.62 2.09
C ILE A 200 -7.90 -5.56 1.12
N LYS A 201 -8.81 -4.68 0.67
CA LYS A 201 -8.53 -3.69 -0.38
C LYS A 201 -7.58 -2.57 0.07
N TYR A 202 -7.77 -2.02 1.27
CA TYR A 202 -6.92 -0.99 1.86
C TYR A 202 -6.26 -1.53 3.14
N ARG A 203 -4.93 -1.55 3.17
CA ARG A 203 -4.12 -2.18 4.22
C ARG A 203 -3.04 -1.18 4.61
N GLY A 204 -2.93 -0.87 5.89
CA GLY A 204 -2.11 0.26 6.30
C GLY A 204 -1.86 0.34 7.79
N LEU A 205 -1.22 1.44 8.17
CA LEU A 205 -1.00 1.82 9.56
C LEU A 205 -1.31 3.31 9.75
N PHE A 206 -1.51 3.66 11.01
CA PHE A 206 -1.58 5.04 11.47
C PHE A 206 -0.37 5.31 12.35
N ILE A 207 0.44 6.32 11.99
CA ILE A 207 1.43 6.85 12.92
C ILE A 207 0.71 7.83 13.84
N ASN A 208 0.55 7.41 15.09
CA ASN A 208 -0.08 8.18 16.15
C ASN A 208 0.77 8.07 17.43
N ASP A 209 0.39 8.84 18.44
CA ASP A 209 1.04 8.85 19.75
C ASP A 209 2.56 9.10 19.61
N GLU A 210 2.90 9.90 18.59
CA GLU A 210 4.25 10.01 18.03
C GLU A 210 5.21 10.84 18.90
N GLN A 211 4.73 11.38 20.02
CA GLN A 211 5.50 12.20 20.95
C GLN A 211 5.66 11.50 22.31
N PRO A 212 6.86 11.46 22.88
CA PRO A 212 8.09 12.14 22.41
C PRO A 212 8.93 11.30 21.42
N ALA A 213 8.71 9.98 21.33
CA ALA A 213 9.68 9.05 20.76
C ALA A 213 9.96 9.30 19.27
N LEU A 214 8.98 9.06 18.41
CA LEU A 214 9.16 9.20 16.96
C LEU A 214 9.50 10.64 16.57
N THR A 215 8.84 11.63 17.19
CA THR A 215 9.06 13.05 16.90
C THR A 215 10.51 13.47 17.17
N ASN A 216 11.10 13.03 18.28
CA ASN A 216 12.51 13.35 18.58
C ASN A 216 13.48 12.61 17.67
N TRP A 217 13.15 11.37 17.26
CA TRP A 217 13.94 10.65 16.27
C TRP A 217 13.87 11.32 14.88
N VAL A 218 12.69 11.76 14.44
CA VAL A 218 12.51 12.54 13.21
C VAL A 218 13.23 13.87 13.30
N LYS A 219 13.25 14.50 14.47
CA LYS A 219 14.06 15.70 14.72
C LYS A 219 15.55 15.49 14.47
N SER A 220 16.07 14.38 14.97
CA SER A 220 17.50 14.07 14.88
C SER A 220 17.93 13.64 13.46
N ASN A 221 17.03 13.04 12.68
CA ASN A 221 17.37 12.43 11.38
C ASN A 221 16.87 13.21 10.16
N TYR A 222 15.79 14.01 10.31
CA TYR A 222 15.11 14.68 9.20
C TYR A 222 14.80 16.17 9.46
N GLY A 223 15.30 16.75 10.55
CA GLY A 223 15.19 18.19 10.82
C GLY A 223 13.91 18.64 11.54
N GLY A 224 13.14 17.71 12.14
CA GLY A 224 12.06 18.04 13.08
C GLY A 224 10.69 18.25 12.45
N VAL A 225 10.59 17.98 11.16
CA VAL A 225 9.35 17.98 10.40
C VAL A 225 9.18 16.62 9.76
N TYR A 226 7.96 16.09 9.76
CA TYR A 226 7.60 14.88 9.02
C TYR A 226 7.55 15.19 7.51
N ASN A 227 8.72 15.37 6.91
CA ASN A 227 8.89 15.75 5.51
C ASN A 227 8.89 14.53 4.56
N SER A 228 9.01 14.80 3.27
CA SER A 228 8.97 13.77 2.22
C SER A 228 10.10 12.74 2.32
N GLN A 229 11.25 13.07 2.92
CA GLN A 229 12.34 12.10 3.08
C GLN A 229 12.02 11.05 4.16
N PHE A 230 11.40 11.47 5.26
CA PHE A 230 10.86 10.56 6.27
C PHE A 230 9.76 9.68 5.67
N HIS A 231 8.79 10.30 4.99
CA HIS A 231 7.67 9.58 4.41
C HIS A 231 8.10 8.60 3.31
N ALA A 232 9.13 8.90 2.52
CA ALA A 232 9.68 7.95 1.56
C ALA A 232 10.10 6.62 2.22
N LYS A 233 10.67 6.67 3.44
CA LYS A 233 11.03 5.46 4.19
C LYS A 233 9.82 4.70 4.70
N VAL A 234 8.78 5.40 5.15
CA VAL A 234 7.52 4.76 5.58
C VAL A 234 6.83 4.11 4.39
N PHE A 235 6.75 4.80 3.26
CA PHE A 235 6.09 4.32 2.05
C PHE A 235 6.82 3.12 1.44
N GLU A 236 8.16 3.12 1.43
CA GLU A 236 8.94 1.95 1.01
C GLU A 236 8.62 0.72 1.87
N LEU A 237 8.56 0.88 3.20
CA LEU A 237 8.20 -0.21 4.11
C LEU A 237 6.80 -0.74 3.85
N LEU A 238 5.81 0.15 3.73
CA LEU A 238 4.42 -0.23 3.44
C LEU A 238 4.36 -1.07 2.15
N LEU A 239 5.00 -0.62 1.07
CA LEU A 239 4.99 -1.34 -0.20
C LEU A 239 5.70 -2.69 -0.11
N ARG A 240 6.85 -2.78 0.58
CA ARG A 240 7.56 -4.04 0.83
C ARG A 240 6.72 -5.02 1.66
N LEU A 241 5.89 -4.52 2.56
CA LEU A 241 4.90 -5.31 3.33
C LEU A 241 3.59 -5.57 2.56
N ARG A 242 3.52 -5.20 1.27
CA ARG A 242 2.31 -5.29 0.43
C ARG A 242 1.10 -4.51 0.97
N ALA A 243 1.36 -3.46 1.76
CA ALA A 243 0.39 -2.46 2.20
C ALA A 243 0.27 -1.31 1.19
N ASN A 244 -0.80 -0.52 1.30
CA ASN A 244 -1.14 0.54 0.35
C ASN A 244 -1.83 1.76 0.97
N TYR A 245 -2.09 1.78 2.28
CA TYR A 245 -2.88 2.82 2.94
C TYR A 245 -2.12 3.42 4.12
N PHE A 246 -2.27 4.73 4.36
CA PHE A 246 -1.51 5.38 5.42
C PHE A 246 -2.26 6.58 6.02
N TRP A 247 -2.25 6.66 7.36
CA TRP A 247 -2.59 7.86 8.12
C TRP A 247 -1.32 8.47 8.72
N PRO A 248 -1.00 9.74 8.40
CA PRO A 248 0.23 10.38 8.86
C PRO A 248 0.13 10.86 10.31
N ALA A 249 1.29 11.12 10.92
CA ALA A 249 1.42 11.83 12.19
C ALA A 249 0.64 13.16 12.17
N MET A 250 -0.06 13.46 13.25
CA MET A 250 -1.05 14.56 13.29
C MET A 250 -1.14 15.31 14.63
N TRP A 251 -0.48 14.86 15.70
CA TRP A 251 -0.55 15.52 17.01
C TRP A 251 -0.03 16.96 16.98
N ALA A 252 1.03 17.21 16.22
CA ALA A 252 1.58 18.56 15.99
C ALA A 252 1.95 18.80 14.51
N SER A 253 1.43 17.96 13.62
CA SER A 253 1.85 17.89 12.22
C SER A 253 0.67 17.99 11.27
N LYS A 254 0.97 18.42 10.05
CA LYS A 254 0.01 18.65 8.96
C LYS A 254 0.64 18.13 7.68
N PHE A 255 0.46 16.84 7.38
CA PHE A 255 1.11 16.14 6.26
C PHE A 255 1.20 16.96 4.95
N HIS A 256 0.09 17.57 4.50
CA HIS A 256 0.06 18.33 3.25
C HIS A 256 0.61 19.76 3.32
N VAL A 257 0.89 20.27 4.53
CA VAL A 257 1.35 21.65 4.77
C VAL A 257 2.82 21.68 5.18
N ASP A 258 3.23 20.70 5.99
CA ASP A 258 4.58 20.60 6.55
C ASP A 258 5.64 20.39 5.46
N ASP A 259 5.31 19.67 4.39
CA ASP A 259 6.10 19.58 3.16
C ASP A 259 5.16 19.40 1.96
N SER A 260 5.19 20.33 1.00
CA SER A 260 4.34 20.26 -0.20
C SER A 260 4.62 19.04 -1.09
N LYS A 261 5.76 18.36 -0.91
CA LYS A 261 6.13 17.14 -1.62
C LYS A 261 5.50 15.88 -1.03
N ASN A 262 4.98 15.91 0.20
CA ASN A 262 4.39 14.74 0.86
C ASN A 262 3.25 14.11 0.05
N GLY A 263 2.29 14.93 -0.40
CA GLY A 263 1.15 14.47 -1.22
C GLY A 263 1.59 13.88 -2.57
N PRO A 264 2.35 14.63 -3.40
CA PRO A 264 2.88 14.13 -4.67
C PRO A 264 3.71 12.85 -4.52
N LEU A 265 4.52 12.74 -3.46
CA LEU A 265 5.32 11.54 -3.20
C LEU A 265 4.44 10.33 -2.90
N ALA A 266 3.39 10.48 -2.09
CA ALA A 266 2.46 9.39 -1.80
C ALA A 266 1.78 8.88 -3.09
N GLU A 267 1.30 9.80 -3.94
CA GLU A 267 0.71 9.44 -5.23
C GLU A 267 1.72 8.73 -6.14
N GLU A 268 2.95 9.26 -6.26
CA GLU A 268 4.00 8.68 -7.08
C GLU A 268 4.34 7.25 -6.63
N MET A 269 4.55 7.05 -5.33
CA MET A 269 4.87 5.74 -4.75
C MET A 269 3.67 4.79 -4.73
N GLY A 270 2.45 5.30 -4.91
CA GLY A 270 1.23 4.52 -4.92
C GLY A 270 0.65 4.27 -3.53
N ILE A 271 0.91 5.13 -2.54
CA ILE A 271 0.27 5.07 -1.22
C ILE A 271 -1.04 5.86 -1.27
N VAL A 272 -2.14 5.16 -1.00
CA VAL A 272 -3.45 5.76 -0.79
C VAL A 272 -3.42 6.50 0.54
N MET A 273 -3.73 7.78 0.52
CA MET A 273 -3.73 8.60 1.73
C MET A 273 -5.10 8.59 2.39
N GLY A 274 -5.11 8.53 3.71
CA GLY A 274 -6.28 8.84 4.52
C GLY A 274 -5.90 9.77 5.67
N THR A 275 -6.89 10.11 6.47
CA THR A 275 -6.74 10.89 7.70
C THR A 275 -7.49 10.19 8.83
N SER A 276 -7.12 10.44 10.08
CA SER A 276 -7.81 9.81 11.22
C SER A 276 -9.30 10.19 11.22
N HIS A 277 -10.09 9.44 11.98
CA HIS A 277 -11.55 9.62 12.07
C HIS A 277 -12.02 10.97 12.66
N THR A 278 -11.10 11.85 13.06
CA THR A 278 -11.41 13.22 13.54
C THR A 278 -11.04 14.31 12.54
N GLU A 279 -10.51 13.92 11.37
CA GLU A 279 -9.83 14.77 10.40
C GLU A 279 -10.52 14.67 9.02
N PRO A 280 -11.75 15.19 8.89
CA PRO A 280 -12.52 14.96 7.68
C PRO A 280 -11.93 15.69 6.47
N MET A 281 -12.20 15.14 5.28
CA MET A 281 -11.99 15.80 3.98
C MET A 281 -10.51 16.12 3.65
N ALA A 282 -9.59 15.20 3.97
CA ALA A 282 -8.16 15.29 3.68
C ALA A 282 -7.47 16.54 4.28
N ARG A 283 -7.88 16.88 5.51
CA ARG A 283 -7.37 18.02 6.27
C ARG A 283 -6.95 17.56 7.66
N ALA A 284 -5.73 17.89 8.05
CA ALA A 284 -5.23 17.51 9.37
C ALA A 284 -5.94 18.28 10.49
N ASP A 285 -5.95 17.74 11.71
CA ASP A 285 -6.57 18.35 12.89
C ASP A 285 -6.02 19.77 13.15
N LYS A 286 -4.71 19.95 12.97
CA LYS A 286 -4.04 21.25 13.13
C LYS A 286 -4.32 22.26 12.02
N GLU A 287 -5.13 21.90 11.04
CA GLU A 287 -5.67 22.84 10.04
C GLU A 287 -7.07 23.35 10.39
N LYS A 288 -7.74 22.82 11.44
CA LYS A 288 -9.15 23.12 11.76
C LYS A 288 -9.39 24.61 12.00
N VAL A 289 -10.51 25.10 11.46
CA VAL A 289 -11.02 26.46 11.69
C VAL A 289 -11.83 26.54 12.98
N LYS A 290 -11.89 27.73 13.60
CA LYS A 290 -12.64 27.97 14.85
C LYS A 290 -13.83 28.92 14.64
N PRO A 291 -14.95 28.73 15.36
CA PRO A 291 -15.23 27.57 16.22
C PRO A 291 -15.44 26.30 15.37
N TRP A 292 -14.98 25.15 15.87
CA TRP A 292 -15.18 23.85 15.22
C TRP A 292 -16.57 23.31 15.57
N ASP A 293 -17.61 23.96 15.03
CA ASP A 293 -19.01 23.65 15.34
C ASP A 293 -19.89 23.76 14.09
N TRP A 294 -20.59 22.67 13.76
CA TRP A 294 -21.42 22.59 12.55
C TRP A 294 -22.61 23.55 12.58
N LYS A 295 -23.22 23.72 13.76
CA LYS A 295 -24.45 24.51 13.91
C LYS A 295 -24.17 26.02 13.78
N SER A 296 -23.10 26.52 14.39
CA SER A 296 -22.77 27.95 14.37
C SER A 296 -21.81 28.39 13.26
N ASN A 297 -21.01 27.49 12.67
CA ASN A 297 -19.92 27.86 11.77
C ASN A 297 -19.92 27.14 10.41
N GLN A 298 -21.11 26.75 9.94
CA GLN A 298 -21.27 25.86 8.78
C GLN A 298 -20.55 26.34 7.51
N ASN A 299 -20.61 27.64 7.19
CA ASN A 299 -20.02 28.19 5.96
C ASN A 299 -18.50 28.07 5.94
N ASN A 300 -17.83 28.39 7.05
CA ASN A 300 -16.38 28.28 7.15
C ASN A 300 -15.93 26.81 7.15
N LEU A 301 -16.71 25.91 7.77
CA LEU A 301 -16.44 24.47 7.74
C LEU A 301 -16.58 23.88 6.33
N LYS A 302 -17.62 24.28 5.58
CA LYS A 302 -17.78 23.89 4.17
C LYS A 302 -16.60 24.37 3.33
N LYS A 303 -16.14 25.61 3.52
CA LYS A 303 -14.95 26.13 2.85
C LYS A 303 -13.68 25.35 3.22
N TYR A 304 -13.47 25.06 4.50
CA TYR A 304 -12.37 24.23 4.99
C TYR A 304 -12.35 22.84 4.31
N MET A 305 -13.50 22.18 4.22
CA MET A 305 -13.66 20.88 3.56
C MET A 305 -13.43 20.98 2.04
N GLN A 306 -13.94 22.04 1.40
CA GLN A 306 -13.73 22.30 -0.03
C GLN A 306 -12.25 22.52 -0.35
N ASP A 307 -11.52 23.27 0.46
CA ASP A 307 -10.10 23.55 0.25
C ASP A 307 -9.27 22.26 0.36
N GLY A 308 -9.61 21.37 1.30
CA GLY A 308 -9.01 20.03 1.44
C GLY A 308 -9.28 19.12 0.24
N ALA A 309 -10.55 19.03 -0.17
CA ALA A 309 -10.94 18.27 -1.35
C ALA A 309 -10.22 18.77 -2.61
N THR A 310 -10.14 20.09 -2.78
CA THR A 310 -9.52 20.71 -3.96
C THR A 310 -8.02 20.45 -4.02
N ARG A 311 -7.33 20.47 -2.87
CA ARG A 311 -5.90 20.19 -2.77
C ARG A 311 -5.56 18.75 -3.18
N SER A 312 -6.40 17.80 -2.77
CA SER A 312 -6.09 16.36 -2.87
C SER A 312 -6.81 15.64 -4.02
N LYS A 313 -7.61 16.35 -4.83
CA LYS A 313 -8.48 15.78 -5.88
C LYS A 313 -7.79 14.94 -6.96
N ASN A 314 -6.48 15.13 -7.14
CA ASN A 314 -5.68 14.45 -8.18
C ASN A 314 -4.87 13.27 -7.60
N TRP A 315 -5.08 12.89 -6.35
CA TRP A 315 -4.36 11.82 -5.67
C TRP A 315 -5.33 10.71 -5.24
N GLU A 316 -4.81 9.51 -5.02
CA GLU A 316 -5.59 8.43 -4.42
C GLU A 316 -5.84 8.69 -2.92
N VAL A 317 -7.11 8.92 -2.56
CA VAL A 317 -7.54 9.27 -1.20
C VAL A 317 -8.73 8.41 -0.77
N VAL A 318 -8.70 7.92 0.47
CA VAL A 318 -9.91 7.50 1.17
C VAL A 318 -10.42 8.69 1.99
N TRP A 319 -11.54 9.25 1.57
CA TRP A 319 -12.08 10.48 2.14
C TRP A 319 -12.74 10.19 3.49
N THR A 320 -12.11 10.63 4.58
CA THR A 320 -12.73 10.62 5.90
C THR A 320 -13.92 11.58 5.91
N LEU A 321 -15.09 11.03 6.23
CA LEU A 321 -16.35 11.74 6.36
C LEU A 321 -16.82 11.81 7.81
N GLY A 322 -17.87 12.58 8.02
CA GLY A 322 -18.43 12.88 9.33
C GLY A 322 -17.69 14.03 10.01
N MET A 323 -18.08 14.29 11.26
CA MET A 323 -17.47 15.31 12.10
C MET A 323 -17.62 14.86 13.55
N ARG A 324 -16.55 15.05 14.33
CA ARG A 324 -16.56 14.95 15.80
C ARG A 324 -16.22 16.32 16.39
N GLY A 325 -16.05 16.38 17.71
CA GLY A 325 -15.58 17.56 18.40
C GLY A 325 -14.18 18.00 17.95
N ASP A 326 -13.68 19.02 18.63
CA ASP A 326 -12.32 19.53 18.41
C ASP A 326 -11.30 18.56 19.04
N GLY A 327 -10.31 18.10 18.28
CA GLY A 327 -9.48 16.94 18.65
C GLY A 327 -10.26 15.63 18.80
N ASP A 328 -9.77 14.71 19.64
CA ASP A 328 -10.41 13.41 19.93
C ASP A 328 -11.54 13.52 20.98
N THR A 329 -12.47 14.46 20.77
CA THR A 329 -13.58 14.71 21.70
C THR A 329 -14.94 14.53 21.03
N GLY A 330 -15.95 14.19 21.84
CA GLY A 330 -17.34 14.26 21.41
C GLY A 330 -17.77 15.72 21.24
N SER A 331 -18.56 16.00 20.20
CA SER A 331 -19.12 17.34 20.03
C SER A 331 -20.33 17.53 20.94
N PRO A 332 -20.44 18.66 21.68
CA PRO A 332 -21.58 18.93 22.54
C PRO A 332 -22.85 19.31 21.76
N THR A 333 -22.72 19.67 20.48
CA THR A 333 -23.80 20.19 19.65
C THR A 333 -24.23 19.24 18.53
N LEU A 334 -23.39 18.27 18.17
CA LEU A 334 -23.73 17.30 17.14
C LEU A 334 -24.65 16.22 17.69
N ASP A 335 -25.63 15.88 16.88
CA ASP A 335 -26.57 14.78 17.07
C ASP A 335 -26.63 13.98 15.75
N ALA A 336 -27.35 12.86 15.77
CA ALA A 336 -27.48 11.99 14.59
C ALA A 336 -28.00 12.74 13.35
N LYS A 337 -28.93 13.69 13.52
CA LYS A 337 -29.48 14.49 12.41
C LYS A 337 -28.41 15.42 11.83
N SER A 338 -27.70 16.12 12.70
CA SER A 338 -26.61 17.02 12.30
C SER A 338 -25.50 16.28 11.56
N LEU A 339 -25.20 15.04 11.95
CA LEU A 339 -24.18 14.23 11.28
C LEU A 339 -24.63 13.77 9.88
N VAL A 340 -25.92 13.47 9.69
CA VAL A 340 -26.50 13.23 8.35
C VAL A 340 -26.40 14.48 7.46
N ASP A 341 -26.65 15.66 8.01
CA ASP A 341 -26.48 16.94 7.29
C ASP A 341 -25.01 17.19 6.92
N VAL A 342 -24.06 16.81 7.80
CA VAL A 342 -22.61 16.87 7.52
C VAL A 342 -22.24 15.95 6.36
N PHE A 343 -22.68 14.68 6.37
CA PHE A 343 -22.42 13.75 5.26
C PHE A 343 -22.95 14.30 3.94
N THR A 344 -24.17 14.84 3.95
CA THR A 344 -24.79 15.44 2.75
C THR A 344 -23.94 16.56 2.18
N ALA A 345 -23.45 17.47 3.04
CA ALA A 345 -22.59 18.58 2.60
C ALA A 345 -21.23 18.09 2.07
N GLN A 346 -20.60 17.13 2.76
CA GLN A 346 -19.31 16.56 2.34
C GLN A 346 -19.41 15.83 1.01
N GLN A 347 -20.43 14.98 0.83
CA GLN A 347 -20.68 14.28 -0.43
C GLN A 347 -20.98 15.25 -1.57
N SER A 348 -21.71 16.34 -1.30
CA SER A 348 -21.92 17.39 -2.31
C SER A 348 -20.60 18.06 -2.73
N ILE A 349 -19.70 18.33 -1.78
CA ILE A 349 -18.36 18.88 -2.05
C ILE A 349 -17.53 17.88 -2.87
N LEU A 350 -17.54 16.59 -2.53
CA LEU A 350 -16.81 15.58 -3.29
C LEU A 350 -17.31 15.46 -4.73
N LYS A 351 -18.64 15.39 -4.93
CA LYS A 351 -19.24 15.32 -6.28
C LYS A 351 -18.81 16.50 -7.15
N SER A 352 -18.91 17.72 -6.64
CA SER A 352 -18.56 18.93 -7.39
C SER A 352 -17.06 19.02 -7.65
N THR A 353 -16.23 18.72 -6.65
CA THR A 353 -14.76 18.87 -6.72
C THR A 353 -14.13 17.84 -7.64
N LEU A 354 -14.62 16.60 -7.59
CA LEU A 354 -14.11 15.49 -8.40
C LEU A 354 -14.79 15.42 -9.79
N GLY A 355 -15.85 16.21 -10.01
CA GLY A 355 -16.57 16.22 -11.29
C GLY A 355 -17.31 14.91 -11.58
N VAL A 356 -17.80 14.23 -10.55
CA VAL A 356 -18.47 12.92 -10.68
C VAL A 356 -19.96 13.02 -10.37
N SER A 357 -20.77 12.29 -11.14
CA SER A 357 -22.24 12.21 -10.92
C SER A 357 -22.62 11.26 -9.80
N SER A 358 -21.78 10.26 -9.52
CA SER A 358 -21.96 9.25 -8.48
C SER A 358 -20.69 9.09 -7.65
N LEU A 359 -20.87 8.77 -6.36
CA LEU A 359 -19.78 8.55 -5.41
C LEU A 359 -19.49 7.06 -5.14
N ASN A 360 -20.22 6.13 -5.79
CA ASN A 360 -20.05 4.69 -5.56
C ASN A 360 -18.61 4.18 -5.80
N ALA A 361 -17.85 4.86 -6.66
CA ALA A 361 -16.45 4.55 -6.95
C ALA A 361 -15.45 5.47 -6.22
N VAL A 362 -15.93 6.47 -5.47
CA VAL A 362 -15.10 7.40 -4.69
C VAL A 362 -14.93 6.83 -3.28
N PRO A 363 -13.72 6.41 -2.87
CA PRO A 363 -13.51 5.78 -1.58
C PRO A 363 -13.79 6.77 -0.45
N GLN A 364 -14.81 6.49 0.35
CA GLN A 364 -15.21 7.28 1.51
C GLN A 364 -15.24 6.39 2.74
N MET A 365 -14.94 6.95 3.89
CA MET A 365 -14.95 6.22 5.15
C MET A 365 -15.53 7.08 6.26
N TRP A 366 -16.38 6.48 7.09
CA TRP A 366 -16.78 7.04 8.37
C TRP A 366 -16.51 6.00 9.46
N CYS A 367 -15.77 6.41 10.49
CA CYS A 367 -15.41 5.55 11.61
C CYS A 367 -16.44 5.63 12.72
N VAL A 368 -16.92 4.47 13.14
CA VAL A 368 -17.78 4.34 14.30
C VAL A 368 -16.87 4.23 15.53
N TYR A 369 -16.64 5.38 16.17
CA TYR A 369 -15.68 5.52 17.26
C TYR A 369 -16.29 6.24 18.48
N LYS A 370 -16.21 5.60 19.66
CA LYS A 370 -16.76 6.13 20.92
C LYS A 370 -18.23 6.55 20.80
N GLU A 371 -18.56 7.82 21.04
CA GLU A 371 -19.93 8.31 21.21
C GLU A 371 -20.79 8.15 19.95
N VAL A 372 -20.18 8.21 18.76
CA VAL A 372 -20.95 8.13 17.50
C VAL A 372 -21.48 6.71 17.23
N GLY A 373 -20.96 5.70 17.94
CA GLY A 373 -21.54 4.36 17.96
C GLY A 373 -22.97 4.32 18.49
N GLY A 374 -23.30 5.19 19.45
CA GLY A 374 -24.66 5.34 19.96
C GLY A 374 -25.63 5.87 18.90
N TYR A 375 -25.17 6.79 18.02
CA TYR A 375 -26.01 7.29 16.92
C TYR A 375 -26.33 6.21 15.90
N TYR A 376 -25.34 5.39 15.55
CA TYR A 376 -25.54 4.27 14.65
C TYR A 376 -26.51 3.24 15.24
N GLN A 377 -26.31 2.84 16.51
CA GLN A 377 -27.19 1.91 17.21
C GLN A 377 -28.64 2.44 17.33
N ALA A 378 -28.82 3.75 17.48
CA ALA A 378 -30.12 4.40 17.49
C ALA A 378 -30.80 4.50 16.11
N GLY A 379 -30.18 3.95 15.05
CA GLY A 379 -30.77 3.84 13.71
C GLY A 379 -30.41 4.98 12.76
N MET A 380 -29.37 5.77 13.05
CA MET A 380 -28.87 6.79 12.11
C MET A 380 -28.52 6.16 10.76
N LYS A 381 -29.05 6.75 9.68
CA LYS A 381 -28.82 6.26 8.32
C LYS A 381 -27.48 6.79 7.80
N VAL A 382 -26.65 5.87 7.31
CA VAL A 382 -25.36 6.17 6.67
C VAL A 382 -25.50 5.88 5.17
N PRO A 383 -25.17 6.83 4.26
CA PRO A 383 -25.17 6.61 2.82
C PRO A 383 -24.46 5.29 2.41
N GLU A 384 -25.09 4.53 1.51
CA GLU A 384 -24.67 3.15 1.18
C GLU A 384 -23.23 3.05 0.65
N ASP A 385 -22.72 4.10 0.00
CA ASP A 385 -21.40 4.19 -0.61
C ASP A 385 -20.28 4.54 0.39
N ILE A 386 -20.61 4.86 1.64
CA ILE A 386 -19.62 5.14 2.69
C ILE A 386 -19.20 3.84 3.36
N THR A 387 -17.88 3.59 3.38
CA THR A 387 -17.27 2.50 4.15
C THR A 387 -17.50 2.75 5.63
N ILE A 388 -18.08 1.79 6.33
CA ILE A 388 -18.18 1.85 7.80
C ILE A 388 -16.91 1.24 8.39
N LEU A 389 -16.08 2.07 9.02
CA LEU A 389 -14.87 1.63 9.71
C LEU A 389 -15.20 1.32 11.17
N TRP A 390 -15.14 0.05 11.54
CA TRP A 390 -15.38 -0.40 12.91
C TRP A 390 -14.11 -0.30 13.74
N SER A 391 -14.19 0.32 14.91
CA SER A 391 -13.05 0.38 15.82
C SER A 391 -13.05 -0.77 16.80
N ASP A 392 -11.85 -1.16 17.24
CA ASP A 392 -11.69 -1.87 18.50
C ASP A 392 -11.96 -0.94 19.70
N ASP A 393 -11.83 -1.50 20.89
CA ASP A 393 -12.00 -0.83 22.17
C ASP A 393 -10.73 -0.05 22.61
N ASN A 394 -9.82 0.22 21.66
CA ASN A 394 -8.46 0.76 21.88
C ASN A 394 -7.50 -0.18 22.63
N SER A 395 -7.89 -1.44 22.85
CA SER A 395 -7.08 -2.46 23.52
C SER A 395 -7.10 -3.79 22.76
N GLY A 396 -7.40 -3.74 21.46
CA GLY A 396 -7.38 -4.89 20.56
C GLY A 396 -8.65 -5.74 20.55
N ASN A 397 -9.74 -5.32 21.21
CA ASN A 397 -11.02 -6.04 21.17
C ASN A 397 -12.01 -5.34 20.22
N ILE A 398 -12.27 -5.94 19.06
CA ILE A 398 -13.20 -5.38 18.07
C ILE A 398 -14.59 -5.24 18.69
N GLN A 399 -15.11 -4.00 18.75
CA GLN A 399 -16.38 -3.72 19.45
C GLN A 399 -17.60 -4.21 18.66
N ARG A 400 -17.51 -4.18 17.33
CA ARG A 400 -18.59 -4.59 16.42
C ARG A 400 -18.02 -5.02 15.07
N LEU A 401 -18.73 -5.94 14.42
CA LEU A 401 -18.53 -6.30 13.03
C LEU A 401 -19.85 -6.15 12.26
N PRO A 402 -19.81 -6.10 10.91
CA PRO A 402 -21.01 -6.07 10.11
C PRO A 402 -21.92 -7.27 10.42
N ILE A 403 -23.22 -7.02 10.56
CA ILE A 403 -24.23 -8.09 10.54
C ILE A 403 -24.59 -8.44 9.08
N PRO A 404 -25.27 -9.57 8.80
CA PRO A 404 -25.57 -9.99 7.43
C PRO A 404 -26.29 -8.93 6.57
N SER A 405 -27.16 -8.11 7.16
CA SER A 405 -27.84 -7.02 6.44
C SER A 405 -26.92 -5.85 6.06
N GLU A 406 -25.74 -5.75 6.66
CA GLU A 406 -24.74 -4.71 6.41
C GLU A 406 -23.60 -5.20 5.49
N ALA A 407 -23.50 -6.51 5.25
CA ALA A 407 -22.41 -7.12 4.49
C ALA A 407 -22.37 -6.72 3.01
N ASN A 408 -23.52 -6.34 2.44
CA ASN A 408 -23.67 -6.02 1.01
C ASN A 408 -23.74 -4.51 0.71
N ARG A 409 -23.39 -3.66 1.69
CA ARG A 409 -23.31 -2.20 1.46
C ARG A 409 -22.29 -1.89 0.37
N ILE A 410 -22.56 -0.88 -0.45
CA ILE A 410 -21.66 -0.47 -1.54
C ILE A 410 -20.27 -0.08 -1.00
N GLY A 411 -20.25 0.68 0.10
CA GLY A 411 -19.03 1.10 0.78
C GLY A 411 -18.33 -0.01 1.55
N ASN A 412 -18.94 -1.19 1.72
CA ASN A 412 -18.44 -2.26 2.57
C ASN A 412 -18.12 -1.78 4.00
N ALA A 413 -17.19 -2.46 4.68
CA ALA A 413 -16.72 -2.14 6.01
C ALA A 413 -15.21 -2.34 6.13
N GLY A 414 -14.62 -1.77 7.18
CA GLY A 414 -13.23 -1.97 7.56
C GLY A 414 -13.05 -2.10 9.07
N VAL A 415 -11.82 -2.29 9.52
CA VAL A 415 -11.45 -2.31 10.94
C VAL A 415 -10.33 -1.30 11.20
N TYR A 416 -10.48 -0.51 12.27
CA TYR A 416 -9.42 0.28 12.90
C TYR A 416 -9.02 -0.41 14.21
N PHE A 417 -7.74 -0.80 14.31
CA PHE A 417 -7.22 -1.64 15.38
C PHE A 417 -6.04 -0.94 16.06
N HIS A 418 -5.96 -1.01 17.39
CA HIS A 418 -4.89 -0.37 18.15
C HIS A 418 -3.84 -1.40 18.58
N LEU A 419 -2.57 -1.08 18.31
CA LEU A 419 -1.41 -1.71 18.92
C LEU A 419 -0.74 -0.80 19.96
N ASP A 420 -1.11 0.48 19.96
CA ASP A 420 -0.68 1.53 20.88
C ASP A 420 -1.88 2.48 21.11
N TYR A 421 -1.96 3.10 22.29
CA TYR A 421 -3.08 3.96 22.64
C TYR A 421 -2.76 4.94 23.77
N VAL A 422 -3.12 6.22 23.57
CA VAL A 422 -3.18 7.24 24.62
C VAL A 422 -4.62 7.51 25.03
N GLY A 423 -4.98 7.08 26.24
CA GLY A 423 -6.28 7.39 26.85
C GLY A 423 -6.53 6.60 28.13
N SER A 424 -7.75 6.68 28.66
CA SER A 424 -8.17 5.83 29.78
C SER A 424 -8.54 4.44 29.27
N LEU A 425 -8.26 3.40 30.07
CA LEU A 425 -8.90 2.09 29.90
C LEU A 425 -10.43 2.29 29.92
N LEU A 426 -11.14 1.71 28.95
CA LEU A 426 -12.59 1.72 28.94
C LEU A 426 -13.08 1.07 30.24
N LYS A 427 -14.00 1.74 30.94
CA LYS A 427 -14.66 1.21 32.15
C LYS A 427 -15.84 0.34 31.78
#